data_AF-A0A926HBS5-F1
#
_entry.id   AF-A0A926HBS5-F1
#
_cell.length_a   1.000
_cell.length_b   1.000
_cell.length_c   1.000
_cell.angle_alpha   90.00
_cell.angle_beta   90.00
_cell.angle_gamma   90.00
#
_symmetry.space_group_name_H-M   'P 1'
#
loop_
_entity.id
_entity.type
_entity.pdbx_description
1 polymer ?
#
loop_
_entity_poly.entity_id
_entity_poly.type
_entity_poly.pdbx_seq_one_letter_code
_entity_poly.pdbx_strand_id
1 'polypeptide(L)'
;MASAPLLDVVVYHCQQATEKTLKGFLFWHDTMFRKTHDLVELLNQCVAHDQTLIELSSTAQILTPFAHTFRYPGSLLEPPLEDAQDALARAAAAYQVVVKCLPMEVSAFEIQT
;
A
#
# COMPACT_ATOMS: atom_id res chain seq x y z
N MET A 1 11.17 -26.88 13.29
CA MET A 1 10.50 -26.87 11.97
C MET A 1 10.08 -25.44 11.69
N ALA A 2 10.54 -24.82 10.61
CA ALA A 2 10.06 -23.49 10.23
C ALA A 2 8.57 -23.63 9.85
N SER A 3 7.70 -22.80 10.44
CA SER A 3 6.30 -22.71 10.03
C SER A 3 6.23 -22.26 8.57
N ALA A 4 5.27 -22.78 7.81
CA ALA A 4 5.03 -22.34 6.43
C ALA A 4 4.82 -20.81 6.39
N PRO A 5 5.35 -20.11 5.38
CA PRO A 5 5.21 -18.66 5.28
C PRO A 5 3.74 -18.26 5.09
N LEU A 6 3.28 -17.28 5.87
CA LEU A 6 1.89 -16.76 5.82
C LEU A 6 1.77 -15.72 4.69
N LEU A 7 1.79 -16.19 3.44
CA LEU A 7 1.88 -15.32 2.26
C LEU A 7 0.63 -14.44 2.07
N ASP A 8 -0.54 -14.96 2.45
CA ASP A 8 -1.81 -14.23 2.50
C ASP A 8 -1.77 -13.02 3.46
N VAL A 9 -1.17 -13.21 4.63
CA VAL A 9 -0.94 -12.17 5.63
C VAL A 9 0.02 -11.11 5.09
N VAL A 10 1.08 -11.53 4.37
CA VAL A 10 2.03 -10.60 3.75
C VAL A 10 1.34 -9.68 2.75
N VAL A 11 0.62 -10.22 1.76
CA VAL A 11 -0.04 -9.39 0.74
C VAL A 11 -1.12 -8.48 1.33
N TYR A 12 -1.86 -8.96 2.35
CA TYR A 12 -2.81 -8.14 3.09
C TYR A 12 -2.13 -6.94 3.77
N HIS A 13 -1.00 -7.17 4.45
CA HIS A 13 -0.26 -6.08 5.10
C HIS A 13 0.37 -5.13 4.09
N CYS A 14 0.80 -5.60 2.92
CA CYS A 14 1.31 -4.74 1.84
C CYS A 14 0.22 -3.80 1.31
N GLN A 15 -1.00 -4.30 1.11
CA GLN A 15 -2.16 -3.47 0.77
C GLN A 15 -2.43 -2.47 1.89
N GLN A 16 -2.49 -2.91 3.16
CA GLN A 16 -2.83 -2.04 4.28
C GLN A 16 -1.75 -0.99 4.58
N ALA A 17 -0.48 -1.28 4.33
CA ALA A 17 0.61 -0.33 4.42
C ALA A 17 0.45 0.75 3.35
N THR A 18 0.24 0.35 2.09
CA THR A 18 0.00 1.27 0.97
C THR A 18 -1.22 2.16 1.23
N GLU A 19 -2.32 1.58 1.73
CA GLU A 19 -3.53 2.33 2.10
C GLU A 19 -3.25 3.43 3.14
N LYS A 20 -2.51 3.08 4.19
CA LYS A 20 -2.17 4.05 5.26
C LYS A 20 -1.22 5.13 4.75
N THR A 21 -0.27 4.78 3.88
CA THR A 21 0.62 5.75 3.24
C THR A 21 -0.19 6.79 2.44
N LEU A 22 -1.08 6.34 1.55
CA LEU A 22 -1.92 7.25 0.76
C LEU A 22 -2.85 8.09 1.64
N LYS A 23 -3.50 7.47 2.64
CA LYS A 23 -4.35 8.19 3.59
C LYS A 23 -3.57 9.20 4.44
N GLY A 24 -2.33 8.87 4.81
CA GLY A 24 -1.43 9.78 5.53
C GLY A 24 -1.09 11.02 4.70
N PHE A 25 -0.82 10.82 3.40
CA PHE A 25 -0.61 11.92 2.46
C PHE A 25 -1.86 12.80 2.30
N LEU A 26 -3.04 12.20 2.12
CA LEU A 26 -4.30 12.95 2.04
C LEU A 26 -4.60 13.72 3.34
N PHE A 27 -4.38 13.08 4.49
CA PHE A 27 -4.54 13.71 5.79
C PHE A 27 -3.60 14.90 5.98
N TRP A 28 -2.34 14.77 5.54
CA TRP A 28 -1.38 15.87 5.54
C TRP A 28 -1.86 17.08 4.71
N HIS A 29 -2.52 16.82 3.59
CA HIS A 29 -3.12 17.85 2.75
C HIS A 29 -4.51 18.33 3.19
N ASP A 30 -4.96 17.95 4.39
CA ASP A 30 -6.31 18.24 4.93
C ASP A 30 -7.44 17.76 4.01
N THR A 31 -7.20 16.69 3.26
CA THR A 31 -8.16 16.11 2.33
C THR A 31 -8.90 14.94 2.96
N MET A 32 -10.22 15.12 3.12
CA MET A 32 -11.12 14.08 3.60
C MET A 32 -11.26 12.95 2.60
N PHE A 33 -11.18 11.71 3.08
CA PHE A 33 -11.43 10.50 2.30
C PHE A 33 -12.47 9.62 3.01
N ARG A 34 -13.24 8.84 2.24
CA ARG A 34 -14.22 7.91 2.80
C ARG A 34 -13.55 6.66 3.37
N LYS A 35 -14.30 5.90 4.16
CA LYS A 35 -13.90 4.55 4.58
C LYS A 35 -13.93 3.59 3.39
N THR A 36 -12.81 3.52 2.68
CA THR A 36 -12.58 2.65 1.52
C THR A 36 -11.24 1.92 1.67
N HIS A 37 -11.15 0.74 1.06
CA HIS A 37 -9.92 -0.03 0.87
C HIS A 37 -9.41 0.03 -0.58
N ASP A 38 -10.12 0.76 -1.44
CA ASP A 38 -9.74 0.95 -2.84
C ASP A 38 -8.55 1.91 -2.93
N LEU A 39 -7.39 1.37 -3.28
CA LEU A 39 -6.17 2.17 -3.40
C LEU A 39 -6.21 3.05 -4.65
N VAL A 40 -6.95 2.68 -5.70
CA VAL A 40 -7.09 3.50 -6.91
C VAL A 40 -7.90 4.74 -6.59
N GLU A 41 -8.99 4.61 -5.84
CA GLU A 41 -9.79 5.75 -5.35
C GLU A 41 -8.96 6.71 -4.49
N LEU A 42 -8.14 6.18 -3.58
CA LEU A 42 -7.26 6.98 -2.72
C LEU A 42 -6.15 7.64 -3.54
N LEU A 43 -5.53 6.91 -4.46
CA LEU A 43 -4.45 7.43 -5.29
C LEU A 43 -4.93 8.57 -6.19
N ASN A 44 -6.11 8.46 -6.78
CA ASN A 44 -6.69 9.53 -7.61
C ASN A 44 -6.84 10.84 -6.84
N GLN A 45 -7.20 10.77 -5.55
CA GLN A 45 -7.23 11.96 -4.68
C GLN A 45 -5.82 12.48 -4.40
N CYS A 46 -4.83 11.60 -4.20
CA CYS A 46 -3.44 12.02 -3.97
C CYS A 46 -2.87 12.72 -5.20
N VAL A 47 -3.15 12.20 -6.41
CA VAL A 47 -2.72 12.78 -7.70
C VAL A 47 -3.27 14.18 -7.92
N ALA A 48 -4.42 14.53 -7.34
CA ALA A 48 -4.96 15.88 -7.40
C ALA A 48 -4.10 16.90 -6.63
N HIS A 49 -3.31 16.47 -5.65
CA HIS A 49 -2.34 17.31 -4.94
C HIS A 49 -0.94 17.25 -5.56
N ASP A 50 -0.50 16.07 -5.98
CA ASP A 50 0.81 15.87 -6.61
C ASP A 50 0.73 14.86 -7.77
N GLN A 51 0.89 15.35 -8.99
CA GLN A 51 0.80 14.53 -10.21
C GLN A 51 1.91 13.49 -10.32
N THR A 52 3.04 13.63 -9.60
CA THR A 52 4.13 12.64 -9.63
C THR A 52 3.67 11.28 -9.11
N LEU A 53 2.68 11.26 -8.20
CA LEU A 53 2.11 10.04 -7.61
C LEU A 53 1.38 9.14 -8.63
N ILE A 54 1.09 9.63 -9.85
CA ILE A 54 0.45 8.82 -10.90
C ILE A 54 1.25 7.55 -11.24
N GLU A 55 2.56 7.54 -10.99
CA GLU A 55 3.42 6.37 -11.19
C GLU A 55 2.99 5.15 -10.33
N LEU A 56 2.26 5.39 -9.24
CA LEU A 56 1.76 4.35 -8.35
C LEU A 56 0.47 3.66 -8.87
N SER A 57 -0.03 4.03 -10.04
CA SER A 57 -1.28 3.50 -10.59
C SER A 57 -1.29 1.97 -10.68
N SER A 58 -0.21 1.38 -11.18
CA SER A 58 -0.10 -0.08 -11.29
C SER A 58 -0.08 -0.75 -9.91
N THR A 59 0.63 -0.17 -8.96
CA THR A 59 0.68 -0.63 -7.56
C THR A 59 -0.71 -0.60 -6.91
N ALA A 60 -1.45 0.50 -7.07
CA ALA A 60 -2.80 0.63 -6.52
C ALA A 60 -3.75 -0.42 -7.09
N GLN A 61 -3.69 -0.69 -8.40
CA GLN A 61 -4.52 -1.70 -9.06
C GLN A 61 -4.20 -3.12 -8.57
N ILE A 62 -2.91 -3.47 -8.48
CA ILE A 62 -2.45 -4.80 -8.08
C ILE A 62 -2.75 -5.09 -6.60
N LEU A 63 -2.55 -4.10 -5.73
CA LEU A 63 -2.69 -4.31 -4.30
C LEU A 63 -4.15 -4.21 -3.80
N THR A 64 -5.03 -3.49 -4.49
CA THR A 64 -6.44 -3.30 -4.07
C THR A 64 -7.17 -4.62 -3.75
N PRO A 65 -7.12 -5.67 -4.60
CA PRO A 65 -7.78 -6.94 -4.31
C PRO A 65 -7.37 -7.57 -2.97
N PHE A 66 -6.09 -7.44 -2.59
CA PHE A 66 -5.54 -8.04 -1.37
C PHE A 66 -6.15 -7.48 -0.08
N ALA A 67 -6.93 -6.39 -0.14
CA ALA A 67 -7.72 -5.92 0.99
C ALA A 67 -8.70 -6.99 1.50
N HIS A 68 -9.22 -7.85 0.62
CA HIS A 68 -10.31 -8.78 0.93
C HIS A 68 -10.09 -10.23 0.45
N THR A 69 -9.19 -10.49 -0.50
CA THR A 69 -9.06 -11.80 -1.19
C THR A 69 -8.87 -13.01 -0.26
N PHE A 70 -8.21 -12.85 0.90
CA PHE A 70 -7.85 -13.98 1.77
C PHE A 70 -8.55 -13.99 3.13
N ARG A 71 -9.63 -13.21 3.30
CA ARG A 71 -10.29 -13.03 4.63
C ARG A 71 -11.01 -14.27 5.19
N TYR A 72 -11.15 -15.37 4.44
CA TYR A 72 -11.84 -16.57 4.92
C TYR A 72 -10.92 -17.79 4.93
N PRO A 73 -10.72 -18.43 6.10
CA PRO A 73 -10.02 -19.71 6.17
C PRO A 73 -10.81 -20.75 5.35
N GLY A 74 -10.18 -21.25 4.28
CA GLY A 74 -10.82 -22.13 3.28
C GLY A 74 -10.78 -21.60 1.85
N SER A 75 -10.33 -20.35 1.64
CA SER A 75 -9.79 -19.93 0.34
C SER A 75 -8.52 -20.74 0.06
N LEU A 76 -8.65 -21.83 -0.70
CA LEU A 76 -7.60 -22.83 -0.96
C LEU A 76 -6.38 -22.28 -1.75
N LEU A 77 -6.36 -21.00 -2.10
CA LEU A 77 -5.29 -20.38 -2.87
C LEU A 77 -4.54 -19.41 -1.96
N GLU A 78 -3.43 -19.87 -1.39
CA GLU A 78 -2.38 -18.96 -0.93
C GLU A 78 -1.83 -18.20 -2.15
N PRO A 79 -1.51 -16.90 -2.02
CA PRO A 79 -0.83 -16.20 -3.10
C PRO A 79 0.53 -16.89 -3.35
N PRO A 80 0.95 -17.02 -4.62
CA PRO A 80 2.30 -17.42 -4.96
C PRO A 80 3.34 -16.59 -4.21
N LEU A 81 4.49 -17.20 -3.87
CA LEU A 81 5.59 -16.48 -3.23
C LEU A 81 6.04 -15.26 -4.07
N GLU A 82 6.00 -15.38 -5.40
CA GLU A 82 6.29 -14.28 -6.32
C GLU A 82 5.33 -13.09 -6.15
N ASP A 83 4.03 -13.34 -5.98
CA ASP A 83 3.03 -12.30 -5.76
C ASP A 83 3.25 -11.61 -4.41
N ALA A 84 3.61 -12.37 -3.37
CA ALA A 84 3.94 -11.80 -2.06
C ALA A 84 5.21 -10.92 -2.10
N GLN A 85 6.23 -11.34 -2.84
CA GLN A 85 7.46 -10.58 -3.04
C GLN A 85 7.22 -9.31 -3.87
N ASP A 86 6.46 -9.41 -4.96
CA ASP A 86 6.07 -8.26 -5.78
C ASP A 86 5.22 -7.28 -4.97
N ALA A 87 4.26 -7.77 -4.19
CA ALA A 87 3.44 -6.93 -3.32
C ALA A 87 4.28 -6.15 -2.29
N LEU A 88 5.26 -6.82 -1.67
CA LEU A 88 6.19 -6.19 -0.72
C LEU A 88 7.03 -5.10 -1.40
N ALA A 89 7.61 -5.39 -2.56
CA ALA A 89 8.41 -4.44 -3.32
C ALA A 89 7.58 -3.20 -3.71
N ARG A 90 6.35 -3.41 -4.17
CA ARG A 90 5.42 -2.33 -4.53
C ARG A 90 5.01 -1.47 -3.34
N ALA A 91 4.67 -2.09 -2.21
CA ALA A 91 4.30 -1.35 -1.01
C ALA A 91 5.47 -0.49 -0.49
N ALA A 92 6.69 -1.04 -0.50
CA ALA A 92 7.89 -0.28 -0.14
C ALA A 92 8.14 0.88 -1.11
N ALA A 93 8.03 0.66 -2.41
CA ALA A 93 8.17 1.71 -3.42
C ALA A 93 7.11 2.81 -3.24
N ALA A 94 5.85 2.45 -3.02
CA ALA A 94 4.78 3.42 -2.79
C ALA A 94 5.05 4.31 -1.57
N TYR A 95 5.55 3.73 -0.48
CA TYR A 95 5.98 4.49 0.69
C TYR A 95 7.09 5.49 0.35
N GLN A 96 8.15 5.03 -0.33
CA GLN A 96 9.29 5.87 -0.69
C GLN A 96 8.90 7.03 -1.60
N VAL A 97 8.02 6.79 -2.57
CA VAL A 97 7.52 7.82 -3.48
C VAL A 97 6.72 8.86 -2.71
N VAL A 98 5.76 8.44 -1.88
CA VAL A 98 4.90 9.36 -1.13
C VAL A 98 5.70 10.20 -0.14
N VAL A 99 6.65 9.61 0.58
CA VAL A 99 7.48 10.35 1.56
C VAL A 99 8.36 11.40 0.88
N LYS A 100 8.79 11.20 -0.36
CA LYS A 100 9.53 12.21 -1.14
C LYS A 100 8.66 13.40 -1.56
N CYS A 101 7.35 13.23 -1.63
CA CYS A 101 6.40 14.30 -1.89
C CYS A 101 6.07 15.13 -0.65
N LEU A 102 6.50 14.69 0.55
CA LEU A 102 6.32 15.43 1.79
C LEU A 102 7.49 16.38 2.04
N PRO A 103 7.29 17.47 2.81
CA PRO A 103 8.37 18.37 3.20
C PRO A 103 9.49 17.65 3.96
N MET A 104 10.72 18.15 3.83
CA MET A 104 11.93 17.52 4.37
C MET A 104 11.86 17.30 5.89
N GLU A 105 11.14 18.14 6.61
CA GLU A 105 10.92 18.03 8.06
C GLU A 105 10.15 16.76 8.45
N VAL A 106 9.34 16.22 7.53
CA VAL A 106 8.57 14.98 7.71
C VAL A 106 9.34 13.78 7.13
N SER A 107 10.06 13.97 6.02
CA SER A 107 10.79 12.89 5.34
C SER A 107 12.08 12.45 6.04
N ALA A 108 12.59 13.22 7.00
CA ALA A 108 13.82 12.92 7.74
C ALA A 108 13.69 11.84 8.84
N PHE A 109 12.48 11.32 9.10
CA PHE A 109 12.29 10.17 9.98
C PHE A 109 12.63 8.87 9.24
N GLU A 110 13.91 8.54 9.15
CA GLU A 110 14.35 7.21 8.74
C GLU A 110 13.91 6.18 9.79
N ILE A 111 13.12 5.20 9.37
CA ILE A 111 12.80 4.03 10.20
C ILE A 111 14.10 3.22 10.34
N GLN A 112 14.72 3.28 11.52
CA GLN A 112 15.78 2.34 11.88
C GLN A 112 15.19 0.93 11.95
N THR A 113 15.41 0.14 10.89
CA THR A 113 15.21 -1.32 10.88
C THR A 113 16.48 -2.04 11.30
#